data_AF-A0A958G534-F1
#
_entry.id   AF-A0A958G534-F1
#
_cell.length_a   1.000
_cell.length_b   1.000
_cell.length_c   1.000
_cell.angle_alpha   90.00
_cell.angle_beta   90.00
_cell.angle_gamma   90.00
#
_symmetry.space_group_name_H-M   'P 1'
#
loop_
_entity.id
_entity.type
_entity.pdbx_description
1 polymer ?
#
loop_
_entity_poly.entity_id
_entity_poly.type
_entity_poly.pdbx_seq_one_letter_code
_entity_poly.pdbx_strand_id
1 'polypeptide(L)'
;TSSYSGTVEALEEVQLSTRISGWVEKVYVSEGQPVQKGQTLVKLRSDDLEAKRSQAEASIAEADVYYQNAATNLKRIEALFKNGAATRKELDDMQSAFASA
;
A
#
# COMPACT_ATOMS: atom_id res chain seq x y z
N THR A 1 7.58 31.92 58.02
CA THR A 1 8.00 31.66 56.62
C THR A 1 7.38 30.36 56.19
N SER A 2 6.23 30.41 55.53
CA SER A 2 5.53 29.20 55.11
C SER A 2 6.15 28.71 53.80
N SER A 3 6.87 27.60 53.85
CA SER A 3 7.40 26.93 52.66
C SER A 3 6.32 26.02 52.07
N TYR A 4 5.99 26.22 50.79
CA TYR A 4 5.14 25.31 50.04
C TYR A 4 6.01 24.38 49.20
N SER A 5 5.75 23.08 49.29
CA SER A 5 6.31 22.06 48.41
C SER A 5 5.35 21.80 47.27
N GLY A 6 5.84 21.85 46.03
CA GLY A 6 5.09 21.45 44.84
C GLY A 6 5.95 20.54 43.98
N THR A 7 5.31 19.60 43.29
CA THR A 7 5.94 18.71 42.31
C THR A 7 5.70 19.28 40.91
N VAL A 8 6.73 19.30 40.08
CA VAL A 8 6.62 19.67 38.67
C VAL A 8 6.52 18.39 37.86
N GLU A 9 5.46 18.26 37.06
CA GLU A 9 5.23 17.12 36.17
C GLU A 9 5.13 17.62 34.72
N ALA A 10 5.37 16.71 33.76
CA ALA A 10 5.25 17.04 32.35
C ALA A 10 3.79 17.40 32.02
N LEU A 11 3.59 18.47 31.25
CA LEU A 11 2.25 18.92 30.84
C LEU A 11 1.55 17.85 29.96
N GLU A 12 2.33 17.10 29.18
CA GLU A 12 1.89 15.97 28.39
C GLU A 12 2.95 14.87 28.43
N GLU A 13 2.54 13.65 28.79
CA GLU A 13 3.36 12.45 28.67
C GLU A 13 2.70 11.50 27.66
N VAL A 14 3.46 11.04 26.67
CA VAL A 14 2.96 10.13 25.63
C VAL A 14 3.86 8.90 25.58
N GLN A 15 3.25 7.72 25.80
CA GLN A 15 3.93 6.45 25.56
C GLN A 15 3.93 6.15 24.06
N LEU A 16 5.13 6.15 23.45
CA LEU A 16 5.33 5.75 22.06
C LEU A 16 5.40 4.22 21.97
N SER A 17 4.53 3.65 21.14
CA SER A 17 4.56 2.24 20.76
C SER A 17 4.55 2.10 19.24
N THR A 18 5.12 1.01 18.73
CA THR A 18 5.15 0.74 17.30
C THR A 18 3.83 0.10 16.88
N ARG A 19 3.20 0.61 15.81
CA ARG A 19 1.94 0.06 15.27
C ARG A 19 2.10 -1.35 14.69
N ILE A 20 3.34 -1.73 14.39
CA ILE A 20 3.73 -3.04 13.86
C ILE A 20 4.75 -3.67 14.80
N SER A 21 4.58 -4.97 15.04
CA SER A 21 5.59 -5.81 15.70
C SER A 21 6.74 -6.02 14.72
N GLY A 22 7.95 -5.61 15.09
CA GLY A 22 9.11 -5.71 14.20
C GLY A 22 10.43 -5.48 14.96
N TRP A 23 11.53 -5.85 14.32
CA TRP A 23 12.86 -5.66 14.89
C TRP A 23 13.28 -4.20 14.72
N VAL A 24 13.80 -3.58 15.78
CA VAL A 24 14.39 -2.25 15.70
C VAL A 24 15.69 -2.33 14.91
N GLU A 25 15.72 -1.70 13.74
CA GLU A 25 16.93 -1.59 12.92
C GLU A 25 17.84 -0.50 13.47
N LYS A 26 17.27 0.65 13.86
CA LYS A 26 18.05 1.78 14.37
C LYS A 26 17.21 2.68 15.26
N VAL A 27 17.82 3.16 16.34
CA VAL A 27 17.31 4.26 17.17
C VAL A 27 18.12 5.51 16.85
N TYR A 28 17.44 6.63 16.58
CA TYR A 28 18.06 7.90 16.16
C TYR A 28 18.17 8.93 17.28
N VAL A 29 17.64 8.62 18.46
CA VAL A 29 17.56 9.55 19.59
C VAL A 29 18.10 8.91 20.85
N SER A 30 18.65 9.75 21.74
CA SER A 30 19.13 9.33 23.06
C SER A 30 18.17 9.82 24.16
N GLU A 31 18.22 9.15 25.31
CA GLU A 31 17.41 9.53 26.47
C GLU A 31 17.68 10.98 26.88
N GLY A 32 16.62 11.76 27.07
CA GLY A 32 16.71 13.19 27.43
C GLY A 32 16.97 14.14 26.25
N GLN A 33 17.08 13.63 25.02
CA GLN A 33 17.27 14.48 23.84
C GLN A 33 15.95 15.18 23.44
N PRO A 34 15.95 16.50 23.22
CA PRO A 34 14.77 17.20 22.69
C PRO A 34 14.49 16.78 21.24
N VAL A 35 13.22 16.49 20.93
CA VAL A 35 12.76 16.05 19.61
C VAL A 35 11.66 16.95 19.09
N GLN A 36 11.48 16.99 17.77
CA GLN A 36 10.46 17.80 17.11
C GLN A 36 9.37 16.93 16.47
N LYS A 37 8.17 17.50 16.30
CA LYS A 37 7.06 16.80 15.62
C LYS A 37 7.48 16.38 14.21
N GLY A 38 7.33 15.10 13.91
CA GLY A 38 7.70 14.51 12.61
C GLY A 38 9.13 13.97 12.54
N GLN A 39 9.94 14.14 13.59
CA GLN A 39 11.27 13.54 13.65
C GLN A 39 11.18 12.01 13.79
N THR A 40 11.90 11.29 12.92
CA THR A 40 12.04 9.84 13.03
C THR A 40 12.86 9.49 14.25
N LEU A 41 12.25 8.77 15.20
CA LEU A 41 12.90 8.33 16.43
C LEU A 41 13.50 6.93 16.30
N VAL A 42 12.80 6.04 15.60
CA VAL A 42 13.15 4.64 15.44
C VAL A 42 12.84 4.20 14.01
N LYS A 43 13.75 3.44 13.40
CA LYS A 43 13.51 2.70 12.15
C LYS A 43 13.41 1.22 12.46
N LEU A 44 12.33 0.60 11.99
CA LEU A 44 12.10 -0.83 12.09
C LEU A 44 12.59 -1.53 10.82
N ARG A 45 13.19 -2.72 10.99
CA ARG A 45 13.60 -3.56 9.86
C ARG A 45 12.35 -4.04 9.14
N SER A 46 12.23 -3.68 7.87
CA SER A 46 10.98 -3.79 7.12
C SER A 46 11.08 -4.76 5.93
N ASP A 47 12.06 -5.67 5.91
CA ASP A 47 12.31 -6.57 4.76
C ASP A 47 11.05 -7.37 4.37
N ASP A 48 10.29 -7.85 5.35
CA ASP A 48 9.05 -8.59 5.11
C ASP A 48 7.93 -7.70 4.53
N LEU A 49 7.87 -6.44 4.97
CA LEU A 49 6.91 -5.47 4.44
C LEU A 49 7.28 -5.03 3.02
N GLU A 50 8.57 -4.88 2.73
CA GLU A 50 9.07 -4.55 1.39
C GLU A 50 8.87 -5.71 0.41
N ALA A 51 9.09 -6.95 0.87
CA ALA A 51 8.77 -8.15 0.11
C ALA A 51 7.27 -8.27 -0.18
N LYS A 52 6.41 -8.07 0.83
CA LYS A 52 4.94 -8.07 0.66
C LYS A 52 4.47 -6.96 -0.27
N ARG A 53 5.06 -5.76 -0.17
CA ARG A 53 4.78 -4.65 -1.08
C ARG A 53 5.15 -5.02 -2.51
N SER A 54 6.35 -5.54 -2.73
CA SER A 54 6.83 -5.96 -4.05
C SER A 54 5.94 -7.05 -4.65
N GLN A 55 5.50 -8.01 -3.83
CA GLN A 55 4.57 -9.06 -4.26
C GLN A 55 3.21 -8.48 -4.68
N ALA A 56 2.66 -7.54 -3.90
CA ALA A 56 1.41 -6.87 -4.23
C ALA A 56 1.53 -6.03 -5.51
N GLU A 57 2.64 -5.30 -5.68
CA GLU A 57 2.93 -4.52 -6.88
C GLU A 57 3.03 -5.43 -8.12
N ALA A 58 3.67 -6.60 -8.00
CA ALA A 58 3.71 -7.60 -9.06
C ALA A 58 2.32 -8.14 -9.42
N SER A 59 1.48 -8.45 -8.42
CA SER A 59 0.09 -8.89 -8.66
C SER A 59 -0.75 -7.82 -9.34
N ILE A 60 -0.56 -6.54 -9.00
CA ILE A 60 -1.23 -5.43 -9.69
C ILE A 60 -0.76 -5.33 -11.14
N ALA A 61 0.55 -5.44 -11.40
CA ALA A 61 1.10 -5.40 -12.75
C ALA A 61 0.58 -6.56 -13.61
N GLU A 62 0.47 -7.77 -13.05
CA GLU A 62 -0.10 -8.93 -13.74
C GLU A 62 -1.58 -8.70 -14.10
N ALA A 63 -2.37 -8.20 -13.15
CA ALA A 63 -3.78 -7.88 -13.38
C ALA A 63 -3.96 -6.79 -14.44
N ASP A 64 -3.11 -5.75 -14.45
CA ASP A 64 -3.15 -4.72 -15.48
C ASP A 64 -2.84 -5.29 -16.87
N VAL A 65 -1.81 -6.12 -17.00
CA VAL A 65 -1.49 -6.80 -18.27
C VAL A 65 -2.65 -7.69 -18.74
N TYR A 66 -3.27 -8.43 -17.81
CA TYR A 66 -4.43 -9.26 -18.14
C TYR A 66 -5.60 -8.41 -18.65
N TYR A 67 -5.93 -7.32 -17.95
CA TYR A 67 -6.97 -6.38 -18.33
C TYR A 67 -6.70 -5.74 -19.71
N GLN A 68 -5.48 -5.27 -19.96
CA GLN A 68 -5.10 -4.66 -21.24
C GLN A 68 -5.23 -5.65 -22.41
N ASN A 69 -4.83 -6.92 -22.20
CA ASN A 69 -4.99 -7.97 -23.19
C ASN A 69 -6.47 -8.27 -23.47
N ALA A 70 -7.29 -8.39 -22.42
CA ALA A 70 -8.72 -8.62 -22.55
C ALA A 70 -9.40 -7.46 -23.29
N ALA A 71 -9.08 -6.21 -22.94
CA ALA A 71 -9.58 -5.00 -23.60
C ALA A 71 -9.20 -4.96 -25.09
N THR A 72 -7.95 -5.32 -25.41
CA THR A 72 -7.46 -5.35 -26.80
C THR A 72 -8.16 -6.42 -27.62
N ASN A 73 -8.37 -7.60 -27.04
CA ASN A 73 -9.06 -8.70 -27.71
C ASN A 73 -10.54 -8.37 -27.95
N LEU A 74 -11.22 -7.75 -26.99
CA LEU A 74 -12.58 -7.28 -27.15
C LEU A 74 -12.69 -6.27 -28.31
N LYS A 75 -11.83 -5.24 -28.32
CA LYS A 75 -11.80 -4.24 -29.41
C LYS A 75 -11.58 -4.89 -30.78
N ARG A 76 -10.71 -5.91 -30.87
CA ARG A 76 -10.45 -6.63 -32.11
C ARG A 76 -11.70 -7.36 -32.60
N ILE A 77 -12.39 -8.06 -31.72
CA ILE A 77 -13.59 -8.83 -32.07
C ILE A 77 -14.78 -7.91 -32.38
N GLU A 78 -14.92 -6.79 -31.68
CA GLU A 78 -15.88 -5.74 -32.04
C GLU A 78 -15.65 -5.20 -33.47
N ALA A 79 -14.39 -4.97 -33.85
CA ALA A 79 -14.06 -4.52 -35.21
C ALA A 79 -14.37 -5.61 -36.26
N LEU A 80 -14.06 -6.87 -35.97
CA LEU A 80 -14.36 -8.00 -36.86
C LEU A 80 -15.88 -8.21 -37.02
N PHE A 81 -16.64 -8.08 -35.94
CA PHE A 81 -18.10 -8.19 -35.97
C PHE A 81 -18.72 -7.08 -36.83
N LYS A 82 -18.25 -5.83 -36.69
CA LYS A 82 -18.67 -4.70 -37.55
C LYS A 82 -18.39 -4.95 -39.03
N ASN A 83 -17.30 -5.64 -39.34
CA ASN A 83 -16.92 -6.01 -40.70
C ASN A 83 -17.58 -7.31 -41.20
N GLY A 84 -18.50 -7.91 -40.42
CA GLY A 84 -19.17 -9.17 -40.77
C GLY A 84 -18.27 -10.41 -40.72
N ALA A 85 -17.06 -10.29 -40.18
CA ALA A 85 -16.06 -11.35 -40.10
C ALA A 85 -16.09 -12.14 -38.78
N ALA A 86 -16.95 -11.74 -37.83
CA ALA A 86 -17.19 -12.45 -36.58
C ALA A 86 -18.70 -12.55 -36.30
N THR A 87 -19.10 -13.58 -35.57
CA THR A 87 -20.49 -13.85 -35.17
C THR A 87 -20.86 -13.13 -33.88
N ARG A 88 -22.16 -12.97 -33.62
CA ARG A 88 -22.65 -12.37 -32.36
C ARG A 88 -22.23 -13.20 -31.15
N LYS A 89 -22.20 -14.52 -31.28
CA LYS A 89 -21.72 -15.42 -30.23
C LYS A 89 -20.27 -15.13 -29.85
N GLU A 90 -19.37 -14.97 -30.83
CA GLU A 90 -17.96 -14.65 -30.56
C GLU A 90 -17.78 -13.29 -29.87
N LEU A 91 -18.64 -12.31 -30.19
CA LEU A 91 -18.65 -11.02 -29.49
C LEU A 91 -19.11 -11.17 -28.04
N ASP A 92 -20.21 -11.89 -27.80
CA ASP A 92 -20.76 -12.09 -26.46
C ASP A 92 -19.80 -12.91 -25.56
N ASP A 93 -19.14 -13.93 -26.13
CA ASP A 93 -18.12 -14.74 -25.45
C ASP A 93 -16.92 -13.86 -25.03
N MET A 94 -16.47 -12.96 -25.91
CA MET A 94 -15.38 -12.04 -25.60
C MET A 94 -15.75 -10.94 -24.62
N GLN A 95 -16.98 -10.43 -24.66
CA GLN A 95 -17.49 -9.48 -23.68
C GLN A 95 -17.55 -10.12 -22.28
N SER A 96 -18.00 -11.38 -22.21
CA SER A 96 -18.03 -12.15 -20.96
C SER A 96 -16.61 -12.40 -20.43
N ALA A 97 -15.66 -12.74 -21.31
CA ALA A 97 -14.26 -12.92 -20.95
C ALA A 97 -13.63 -11.61 -20.43
N PHE A 98 -13.92 -10.47 -21.06
CA PHE A 98 -13.47 -9.15 -20.60
C PHE A 98 -14.08 -8.75 -19.26
N ALA A 99 -15.36 -9.06 -19.01
CA ALA A 99 -16.01 -8.77 -17.74
C ALA A 99 -15.45 -9.59 -16.56
N SER A 100 -14.80 -10.72 -16.85
CA SER A 100 -14.11 -11.57 -15.86
C SER A 100 -12.65 -11.20 -15.63
N ALA A 101 -12.14 -10.18 -16.33
CA ALA A 101 -10.78 -9.66 -16.21
C ALA A 101 -10.69 -8.43 -15.31
#